data_AF-A0A8J4E233-F1
#
_entry.id   AF-A0A8J4E233-F1
#
_cell.length_a   1.000
_cell.length_b   1.000
_cell.length_c   1.000
_cell.angle_alpha   90.00
_cell.angle_beta   90.00
_cell.angle_gamma   90.00
#
_symmetry.space_group_name_H-M   'P 1'
#
loop_
_entity.id
_entity.type
_entity.pdbx_description
1 polymer ?
#
loop_
_entity_poly.entity_id
_entity_poly.type
_entity_poly.pdbx_seq_one_letter_code
_entity_poly.pdbx_strand_id
1 'polypeptide(L)'
;MGRGLATASRPLGFAVVTAAYLAAGVVAWGVIAALPDMHPLWVTLWADLAATVVVFAASMAVANSSLYDPYWSVAPPVIAVGWVLWNDHGLSRRQAVVLVLILAWAVRLTANWARGWRGLSHEDWRYVQMRDQLPHRVPWWLVSLTGIQLMPTLVVFVGMLAVFPAVTETGRRFGVLDAVAAAVTAAAIAVEATADRQLHRFAADPANRGRVIDSGLWRRSRHPNYLGEIGFWWGMWLFGLAAAPGWWWTVIGPLGMVLLFTVVSVPMMDRRSLQRRPDYAEYMRRVPAIFPLRLRRL
;
A
#
# COMPACT_ATOMS: atom_id res chain seq x y z
N MET A 1 8.89 26.63 -6.50
CA MET A 1 7.73 27.05 -5.66
C MET A 1 7.35 25.87 -4.78
N GLY A 2 7.08 26.06 -3.48
CA GLY A 2 6.52 25.00 -2.61
C GLY A 2 7.12 24.85 -1.20
N ARG A 3 8.33 25.39 -0.92
CA ARG A 3 8.94 25.27 0.42
C ARG A 3 8.32 26.16 1.52
N GLY A 4 7.35 27.01 1.18
CA GLY A 4 6.71 27.92 2.15
C GLY A 4 5.98 27.22 3.29
N LEU A 5 5.57 25.96 3.09
CA LEU A 5 4.89 25.15 4.10
C LEU A 5 5.82 24.16 4.83
N ALA A 6 7.14 24.24 4.64
CA ALA A 6 8.07 23.35 5.33
C ALA A 6 8.03 23.54 6.87
N THR A 7 7.66 24.75 7.33
CA THR A 7 7.49 25.07 8.76
C THR A 7 6.07 24.83 9.27
N ALA A 8 5.17 24.30 8.43
CA ALA A 8 3.79 24.00 8.81
C ALA A 8 3.74 23.02 9.98
N SER A 9 2.79 23.25 10.89
CA SER A 9 2.52 22.33 11.99
C SER A 9 2.04 20.98 11.44
N ARG A 10 2.30 19.90 12.18
CA ARG A 10 1.84 18.55 11.80
C ARG A 10 0.32 18.47 11.59
N PRO A 11 -0.56 19.10 12.42
CA PRO A 11 -1.99 19.15 12.15
C PRO A 11 -2.33 19.84 10.82
N LEU A 12 -1.65 20.95 10.48
CA LEU A 12 -1.83 21.62 9.19
C LEU A 12 -1.41 20.71 8.04
N GLY A 13 -0.32 19.96 8.20
CA GLY A 13 0.09 18.94 7.23
C GLY A 13 -1.00 17.89 6.98
N PHE A 14 -1.64 17.37 8.03
CA PHE A 14 -2.76 16.44 7.86
C PHE A 14 -3.97 17.10 7.19
N ALA A 15 -4.30 18.35 7.54
CA ALA A 15 -5.39 19.09 6.89
C ALA A 15 -5.14 19.24 5.37
N VAL A 16 -3.91 19.52 4.97
CA VAL A 16 -3.51 19.59 3.55
C VAL A 16 -3.66 18.24 2.84
N VAL A 17 -3.21 17.14 3.46
CA VAL A 17 -3.36 15.79 2.90
C VAL A 17 -4.86 15.45 2.73
N THR A 18 -5.67 15.70 3.76
CA THR A 18 -7.11 15.47 3.71
C THR A 18 -7.78 16.30 2.61
N ALA A 19 -7.46 17.60 2.52
CA ALA A 19 -8.00 18.47 1.48
C ALA A 19 -7.63 17.98 0.07
N ALA A 20 -6.39 17.55 -0.14
CA ALA A 20 -5.94 16.98 -1.41
C ALA A 20 -6.73 15.71 -1.76
N TYR A 21 -7.01 14.84 -0.79
CA TYR A 21 -7.72 13.58 -1.04
C TYR A 21 -9.22 13.78 -1.25
N LEU A 22 -9.83 14.76 -0.57
CA LEU A 22 -11.20 15.17 -0.86
C LEU A 22 -11.33 15.75 -2.27
N ALA A 23 -10.40 16.62 -2.67
CA ALA A 23 -10.35 17.14 -4.04
C ALA A 23 -10.15 16.02 -5.08
N ALA A 24 -9.26 15.06 -4.80
CA ALA A 24 -9.05 13.89 -5.64
C ALA A 24 -10.34 13.04 -5.76
N GLY A 25 -11.06 12.85 -4.66
CA GLY A 25 -12.36 12.16 -4.65
C GLY A 25 -13.45 12.88 -5.47
N VAL A 26 -13.51 14.21 -5.41
CA VAL A 26 -14.44 15.01 -6.23
C VAL A 26 -14.12 14.85 -7.72
N VAL A 27 -12.84 14.90 -8.10
CA VAL A 27 -12.42 14.72 -9.50
C VAL A 27 -12.70 13.29 -9.97
N ALA A 28 -12.40 12.27 -9.16
CA ALA A 28 -12.74 10.89 -9.45
C ALA A 28 -14.25 10.70 -9.68
N TRP A 29 -15.09 11.27 -8.81
CA TRP A 29 -16.54 11.24 -8.98
C TRP A 29 -16.99 11.93 -10.27
N GLY A 30 -16.39 13.06 -10.61
CA GLY A 30 -16.65 13.75 -11.88
C GLY A 30 -16.33 12.88 -13.11
N VAL A 31 -15.24 12.11 -13.08
CA VAL A 31 -14.90 11.15 -14.15
C VAL A 31 -15.95 10.04 -14.24
N ILE A 32 -16.39 9.50 -13.10
CA ILE A 32 -17.44 8.46 -13.06
C ILE A 32 -18.76 9.00 -13.64
N ALA A 33 -19.17 10.20 -13.23
CA ALA A 33 -20.38 10.85 -13.71
C ALA A 33 -20.34 11.18 -15.22
N ALA A 34 -19.16 11.48 -15.76
CA ALA A 34 -18.97 11.79 -17.17
C ALA A 34 -18.94 10.55 -18.09
N LEU A 35 -18.77 9.34 -17.53
CA LEU A 35 -18.59 8.09 -18.29
C LEU A 35 -19.58 6.99 -17.81
N PRO A 36 -20.90 7.25 -17.79
CA PRO A 36 -21.89 6.34 -17.19
C PRO A 36 -22.01 4.98 -17.89
N ASP A 37 -21.78 4.94 -19.21
CA ASP A 37 -21.91 3.72 -20.02
C ASP A 37 -20.62 2.89 -20.07
N MET A 38 -19.54 3.37 -19.46
CA MET A 38 -18.25 2.69 -19.48
C MET A 38 -18.23 1.55 -18.45
N HIS A 39 -17.63 0.43 -18.83
CA HIS A 39 -17.49 -0.72 -17.91
C HIS A 39 -16.84 -0.28 -16.58
N PRO A 40 -17.34 -0.74 -15.41
CA PRO A 40 -16.91 -0.28 -14.09
C PRO A 40 -15.39 -0.25 -13.88
N LEU A 41 -14.68 -1.27 -14.34
CA LEU A 41 -13.21 -1.32 -14.25
C LEU A 41 -12.52 -0.16 -15.00
N TRP A 42 -12.96 0.16 -16.22
CA TRP A 42 -12.32 1.21 -17.02
C TRP A 42 -12.61 2.60 -16.45
N VAL A 43 -13.86 2.85 -16.06
CA VAL A 43 -14.21 4.13 -15.44
C VAL A 43 -13.52 4.31 -14.09
N THR A 44 -13.37 3.24 -13.29
CA THR A 44 -12.62 3.28 -12.03
C THR A 44 -11.13 3.54 -12.27
N LEU A 45 -10.53 2.93 -13.30
CA LEU A 45 -9.14 3.19 -13.67
C LEU A 45 -8.94 4.67 -14.01
N TRP A 46 -9.79 5.24 -14.86
CA TRP A 46 -9.69 6.66 -15.22
C TRP A 46 -9.93 7.58 -14.02
N ALA A 47 -10.86 7.23 -13.14
CA ALA A 47 -11.11 7.98 -11.92
C ALA A 47 -9.90 7.95 -10.97
N ASP A 48 -9.26 6.80 -10.77
CA ASP A 48 -8.08 6.65 -9.92
C ASP A 48 -6.84 7.35 -10.51
N LEU A 49 -6.67 7.31 -11.84
CA LEU A 49 -5.64 8.06 -12.54
C LEU A 49 -5.84 9.58 -12.39
N ALA A 50 -7.07 10.06 -12.56
CA ALA A 50 -7.40 11.47 -12.39
C ALA A 50 -7.19 11.94 -10.95
N ALA A 51 -7.62 11.14 -9.96
CA ALA A 51 -7.36 11.39 -8.55
C ALA A 51 -5.85 11.41 -8.24
N THR A 52 -5.07 10.49 -8.80
CA THR A 52 -3.61 10.46 -8.69
C THR A 52 -2.97 11.75 -9.24
N VAL A 53 -3.49 12.31 -10.35
CA VAL A 53 -3.01 13.60 -10.89
C VAL A 53 -3.29 14.75 -9.93
N VAL A 54 -4.44 14.75 -9.23
CA VAL A 54 -4.75 15.77 -8.21
C VAL A 54 -3.79 15.66 -7.02
N VAL A 55 -3.57 14.44 -6.53
CA VAL A 55 -2.62 14.15 -5.44
C VAL A 55 -1.20 14.56 -5.85
N PHE A 56 -0.82 14.30 -7.10
CA PHE A 56 0.45 14.73 -7.68
C PHE A 56 0.59 16.25 -7.69
N ALA A 57 -0.40 16.96 -8.22
CA ALA A 57 -0.40 18.42 -8.26
C ALA A 57 -0.26 19.02 -6.85
N ALA A 58 -1.00 18.48 -5.88
CA ALA A 58 -0.90 18.87 -4.48
C ALA A 58 0.52 18.61 -3.92
N SER A 59 1.09 17.43 -4.18
CA SER A 59 2.44 17.06 -3.73
C SER A 59 3.52 18.00 -4.29
N MET A 60 3.37 18.47 -5.52
CA MET A 60 4.27 19.43 -6.15
C MET A 60 4.08 20.84 -5.59
N ALA A 61 2.84 21.25 -5.36
CA ALA A 61 2.53 22.56 -4.78
C ALA A 61 3.14 22.73 -3.38
N VAL A 62 3.20 21.65 -2.59
CA VAL A 62 3.78 21.65 -1.23
C VAL A 62 5.21 21.12 -1.17
N ALA A 63 5.80 20.79 -2.32
CA ALA A 63 7.15 20.24 -2.45
C ALA A 63 7.42 19.02 -1.55
N ASN A 64 6.45 18.10 -1.45
CA ASN A 64 6.56 16.88 -0.64
C ASN A 64 5.88 15.70 -1.34
N SER A 65 6.66 14.81 -1.95
CA SER A 65 6.13 13.63 -2.66
C SER A 65 5.57 12.56 -1.70
N SER A 66 5.91 12.60 -0.41
CA SER A 66 5.30 11.73 0.62
C SER A 66 3.83 12.04 0.93
N LEU A 67 3.27 13.12 0.35
CA LEU A 67 1.82 13.35 0.37
C LEU A 67 1.05 12.19 -0.28
N TYR A 68 1.67 11.47 -1.23
CA TYR A 68 1.08 10.29 -1.86
C TYR A 68 1.12 9.02 -0.98
N ASP A 69 2.01 8.94 0.00
CA ASP A 69 2.28 7.70 0.75
C ASP A 69 1.06 7.04 1.42
N PRO A 70 0.04 7.75 1.93
CA PRO A 70 -1.17 7.09 2.41
C PRO A 70 -2.21 6.80 1.31
N TYR A 71 -2.12 7.45 0.14
CA TYR A 71 -3.13 7.38 -0.94
C TYR A 71 -3.36 5.95 -1.40
N TRP A 72 -2.27 5.20 -1.62
CA TRP A 72 -2.35 3.82 -2.11
C TRP A 72 -3.03 2.85 -1.13
N SER A 73 -3.15 3.23 0.16
CA SER A 73 -3.94 2.49 1.15
C SER A 73 -5.35 3.05 1.36
N VAL A 74 -5.59 4.32 1.02
CA VAL A 74 -6.90 4.99 1.15
C VAL A 74 -7.80 4.71 -0.06
N ALA A 75 -7.23 4.60 -1.27
CA ALA A 75 -7.99 4.36 -2.50
C ALA A 75 -8.73 3.00 -2.50
N PRO A 76 -8.13 1.86 -2.08
CA PRO A 76 -8.78 0.55 -2.18
C PRO A 76 -10.14 0.42 -1.44
N PRO A 77 -10.30 0.86 -0.18
CA PRO A 77 -11.62 0.85 0.46
C PRO A 77 -12.67 1.68 -0.28
N VAL A 78 -12.30 2.86 -0.79
CA VAL A 78 -13.22 3.76 -1.52
C VAL A 78 -13.66 3.10 -2.83
N ILE A 79 -12.72 2.52 -3.58
CA ILE A 79 -13.00 1.77 -4.81
C ILE A 79 -13.91 0.57 -4.53
N ALA A 80 -13.59 -0.24 -3.49
CA ALA A 80 -14.38 -1.41 -3.15
C ALA A 80 -15.82 -1.05 -2.75
N VAL A 81 -16.01 0.02 -1.98
CA VAL A 81 -17.36 0.54 -1.66
C VAL A 81 -18.08 0.99 -2.93
N GLY A 82 -17.39 1.72 -3.82
CA GLY A 82 -17.95 2.14 -5.11
C GLY A 82 -18.46 0.95 -5.95
N TRP A 83 -17.70 -0.14 -6.04
CA TRP A 83 -18.11 -1.34 -6.76
C TRP A 83 -19.25 -2.12 -6.10
N VAL A 84 -19.32 -2.12 -4.76
CA VAL A 84 -20.48 -2.69 -4.04
C VAL A 84 -21.73 -1.88 -4.34
N LEU A 85 -21.65 -0.55 -4.26
CA LEU A 85 -22.77 0.35 -4.53
C LEU A 85 -23.19 0.38 -6.00
N TRP A 86 -22.32 -0.07 -6.92
CA TRP A 86 -22.65 -0.19 -8.33
C TRP A 86 -23.69 -1.29 -8.62
N ASN A 87 -23.83 -2.27 -7.72
CA ASN A 87 -24.74 -3.41 -7.92
C ASN A 87 -25.92 -3.33 -6.94
N ASP A 88 -27.15 -3.43 -7.45
CA ASP A 88 -28.39 -3.27 -6.66
C ASP A 88 -28.87 -4.59 -6.01
N HIS A 89 -27.93 -5.43 -5.56
CA HIS A 89 -28.23 -6.76 -5.03
C HIS A 89 -28.14 -6.86 -3.49
N GLY A 90 -27.99 -5.72 -2.82
CA GLY A 90 -27.76 -5.65 -1.37
C GLY A 90 -26.38 -6.18 -0.95
N LEU A 91 -26.10 -6.15 0.36
CA LEU A 91 -24.81 -6.53 0.91
C LEU A 91 -24.74 -8.03 1.24
N SER A 92 -24.02 -8.79 0.41
CA SER A 92 -23.71 -10.20 0.66
C SER A 92 -22.64 -10.38 1.76
N ARG A 93 -22.60 -11.59 2.34
CA ARG A 93 -21.59 -11.95 3.34
C ARG A 93 -20.15 -11.81 2.83
N ARG A 94 -19.87 -12.16 1.56
CA ARG A 94 -18.54 -12.02 0.95
C ARG A 94 -18.13 -10.55 0.87
N GLN A 95 -19.01 -9.70 0.32
CA GLN A 95 -18.78 -8.26 0.23
C GLN A 95 -18.50 -7.66 1.62
N ALA A 96 -19.31 -7.99 2.63
CA ALA A 96 -19.12 -7.49 3.99
C ALA A 96 -17.74 -7.88 4.56
N VAL A 97 -17.33 -9.15 4.40
CA VAL A 97 -16.02 -9.63 4.89
C VAL A 97 -14.87 -8.96 4.14
N VAL A 98 -14.95 -8.84 2.81
CA VAL A 98 -13.93 -8.17 1.99
C VAL A 98 -13.79 -6.70 2.40
N LEU A 99 -14.91 -5.97 2.52
CA LEU A 99 -14.90 -4.56 2.94
C LEU A 99 -14.28 -4.38 4.32
N VAL A 100 -14.64 -5.21 5.31
CA VAL A 100 -14.07 -5.14 6.66
C VAL A 100 -12.56 -5.38 6.63
N LEU A 101 -12.10 -6.38 5.88
CA LEU A 101 -10.67 -6.72 5.81
C LEU A 101 -9.85 -5.66 5.07
N ILE A 102 -10.36 -5.16 3.93
CA ILE A 102 -9.73 -4.04 3.19
C ILE A 102 -9.67 -2.79 4.08
N LEU A 103 -10.75 -2.46 4.78
CA LEU A 103 -10.78 -1.31 5.68
C LEU A 103 -9.81 -1.48 6.86
N ALA A 104 -9.75 -2.67 7.46
CA ALA A 104 -8.83 -2.97 8.54
C ALA A 104 -7.35 -2.85 8.08
N TRP A 105 -7.04 -3.37 6.89
CA TRP A 105 -5.73 -3.22 6.26
C TRP A 105 -5.37 -1.75 6.02
N ALA A 106 -6.28 -1.00 5.39
CA ALA A 106 -6.10 0.41 5.02
C ALA A 106 -5.91 1.32 6.23
N VAL A 107 -6.78 1.18 7.24
CA VAL A 107 -6.70 1.96 8.49
C VAL A 107 -5.38 1.67 9.21
N ARG A 108 -4.98 0.40 9.30
CA ARG A 108 -3.71 0.02 9.94
C ARG A 108 -2.52 0.64 9.19
N LEU A 109 -2.48 0.54 7.87
CA LEU A 109 -1.39 1.04 7.04
C LEU A 109 -1.29 2.57 7.10
N THR A 110 -2.42 3.26 6.93
CA THR A 110 -2.53 4.71 7.03
C THR A 110 -2.14 5.19 8.43
N ALA A 111 -2.58 4.50 9.49
CA ALA A 111 -2.20 4.83 10.86
C ALA A 111 -0.70 4.59 11.12
N ASN A 112 -0.10 3.56 10.50
CA ASN A 112 1.34 3.30 10.59
C ASN A 112 2.15 4.46 10.01
N TRP A 113 1.77 4.91 8.81
CA TRP A 113 2.34 6.11 8.18
C TRP A 113 2.13 7.36 9.05
N ALA A 114 0.89 7.62 9.48
CA ALA A 114 0.53 8.81 10.23
C ALA A 114 1.30 8.94 11.55
N ARG A 115 1.60 7.82 12.24
CA ARG A 115 2.43 7.81 13.46
C ARG A 115 3.85 8.30 13.21
N GLY A 116 4.48 7.90 12.10
CA GLY A 116 5.86 8.24 11.76
C GLY A 116 6.02 9.59 11.05
N TRP A 117 4.98 10.08 10.38
CA TRP A 117 5.01 11.31 9.63
C TRP A 117 5.01 12.56 10.53
N ARG A 118 5.92 13.50 10.26
CA ARG A 118 6.17 14.67 11.13
C ARG A 118 5.61 15.99 10.57
N GLY A 119 4.89 15.93 9.45
CA GLY A 119 4.39 17.10 8.73
C GLY A 119 5.12 17.34 7.41
N LEU A 120 4.84 18.46 6.76
CA LEU A 120 5.27 18.74 5.38
C LEU A 120 6.80 18.92 5.21
N SER A 121 7.56 19.08 6.30
CA SER A 121 9.03 19.00 6.27
C SER A 121 9.59 17.57 6.21
N HIS A 122 8.77 16.56 6.52
CA HIS A 122 9.18 15.15 6.46
C HIS A 122 8.79 14.56 5.10
N GLU A 123 9.81 14.25 4.30
CA GLU A 123 9.70 13.48 3.07
C GLU A 123 10.45 12.16 3.20
N ASP A 124 9.91 11.09 2.62
CA ASP A 124 10.55 9.78 2.64
C ASP A 124 11.94 9.87 2.02
N TRP A 125 12.91 9.29 2.72
CA TRP A 125 14.31 9.28 2.33
C TRP A 125 14.56 8.70 0.94
N ARG A 126 13.70 7.79 0.46
CA ARG A 126 13.79 7.20 -0.88
C ARG A 126 13.63 8.30 -1.92
N TYR A 127 12.66 9.18 -1.72
CA TYR A 127 12.36 10.28 -2.65
C TYR A 127 13.46 11.33 -2.60
N VAL A 128 13.96 11.66 -1.40
CA VAL A 128 15.13 12.54 -1.24
C VAL A 128 16.34 11.96 -1.97
N GLN A 129 16.65 10.68 -1.74
CA GLN A 129 17.77 10.00 -2.40
C GLN A 129 17.61 9.96 -3.93
N MET A 130 16.41 9.63 -4.43
CA MET A 130 16.12 9.62 -5.87
C MET A 130 16.28 11.01 -6.47
N ARG A 131 15.87 12.07 -5.76
CA ARG A 131 16.03 13.46 -6.20
C ARG A 131 17.50 13.88 -6.25
N ASP A 132 18.27 13.51 -5.23
CA ASP A 132 19.69 13.87 -5.12
C ASP A 132 20.56 13.12 -6.14
N GLN A 133 20.14 11.92 -6.56
CA GLN A 133 20.81 11.11 -7.58
C GLN A 133 20.34 11.41 -9.01
N LEU A 134 19.35 12.30 -9.18
CA LEU A 134 18.73 12.55 -10.47
C LEU A 134 19.65 13.38 -11.38
N PRO A 135 19.89 12.96 -12.64
CA PRO A 135 20.63 13.78 -13.59
C PRO A 135 19.93 15.12 -13.82
N HIS A 136 20.69 16.22 -13.91
CA HIS A 136 20.13 17.58 -14.01
C HIS A 136 19.19 17.81 -15.21
N ARG A 137 19.27 16.98 -16.24
CA ARG A 137 18.40 17.07 -17.44
C ARG A 137 17.01 16.48 -17.22
N VAL A 138 16.82 15.66 -16.20
CA VAL A 138 15.53 15.01 -15.91
C VAL A 138 14.80 15.86 -14.87
N PRO A 139 13.60 16.38 -15.18
CA PRO A 139 12.87 17.19 -14.22
C PRO A 139 12.28 16.31 -13.12
N TRP A 140 12.36 16.76 -11.86
CA TRP A 140 11.87 16.01 -10.69
C TRP A 140 10.40 15.59 -10.81
N TRP A 141 9.56 16.46 -11.40
CA TRP A 141 8.13 16.19 -11.56
C TRP A 141 7.87 14.89 -12.33
N LEU A 142 8.72 14.54 -13.31
CA LEU A 142 8.57 13.34 -14.13
C LEU A 142 8.83 12.07 -13.32
N VAL A 143 9.87 12.08 -12.48
CA VAL A 143 10.19 10.95 -11.59
C VAL A 143 9.17 10.83 -10.47
N SER A 144 8.73 11.95 -9.91
CA SER A 144 7.67 11.96 -8.90
C SER A 144 6.36 11.43 -9.47
N LEU A 145 5.95 11.86 -10.67
CA LEU A 145 4.72 11.38 -11.29
C LEU A 145 4.81 9.89 -11.63
N THR A 146 5.84 9.48 -12.38
CA THR A 146 5.89 8.12 -12.93
C THR A 146 6.31 7.07 -11.91
N GLY A 147 7.35 7.33 -11.13
CA GLY A 147 7.93 6.34 -10.21
C GLY A 147 7.29 6.31 -8.82
N ILE A 148 6.96 7.48 -8.26
CA ILE A 148 6.49 7.58 -6.87
C ILE A 148 4.96 7.45 -6.77
N GLN A 149 4.22 7.89 -7.80
CA GLN A 149 2.77 8.00 -7.71
C GLN A 149 2.05 7.09 -8.70
N LEU A 150 2.30 7.23 -10.00
CA LEU A 150 1.62 6.46 -11.03
C LEU A 150 1.94 4.96 -10.96
N MET A 151 3.22 4.58 -10.78
CA MET A 151 3.58 3.17 -10.71
C MET A 151 2.90 2.45 -9.53
N PRO A 152 2.95 2.94 -8.27
CA PRO A 152 2.19 2.32 -7.19
C PRO A 152 0.67 2.34 -7.40
N THR A 153 0.09 3.41 -7.96
CA THR A 153 -1.34 3.47 -8.29
C THR A 153 -1.71 2.31 -9.22
N LEU A 154 -0.95 2.10 -10.29
CA LEU A 154 -1.21 1.03 -11.25
C LEU A 154 -1.03 -0.36 -10.63
N VAL A 155 0.01 -0.57 -9.83
CA VAL A 155 0.24 -1.88 -9.17
C VAL A 155 -0.88 -2.20 -8.18
N VAL A 156 -1.36 -1.22 -7.42
CA VAL A 156 -2.52 -1.36 -6.53
C VAL A 156 -3.80 -1.62 -7.32
N PHE A 157 -4.04 -0.88 -8.40
CA PHE A 157 -5.20 -1.10 -9.26
C PHE A 157 -5.22 -2.51 -9.86
N VAL A 158 -4.07 -3.01 -10.32
CA VAL A 158 -3.93 -4.41 -10.79
C VAL A 158 -4.22 -5.41 -9.66
N GLY A 159 -3.82 -5.12 -8.42
CA GLY A 159 -4.22 -5.87 -7.23
C GLY A 159 -5.75 -5.88 -7.00
N MET A 160 -6.38 -4.72 -7.19
CA MET A 160 -7.83 -4.54 -7.04
C MET A 160 -8.66 -5.26 -8.10
N LEU A 161 -8.08 -5.66 -9.24
CA LEU A 161 -8.80 -6.46 -10.25
C LEU A 161 -9.39 -7.75 -9.66
N ALA A 162 -8.74 -8.36 -8.68
CA ALA A 162 -9.27 -9.55 -8.02
C ALA A 162 -10.38 -9.24 -6.99
N VAL A 163 -10.41 -8.02 -6.46
CA VAL A 163 -11.48 -7.54 -5.56
C VAL A 163 -12.76 -7.31 -6.34
N PHE A 164 -12.69 -6.88 -7.60
CA PHE A 164 -13.85 -6.61 -8.44
C PHE A 164 -14.86 -7.78 -8.45
N PRO A 165 -14.53 -9.00 -8.94
CA PRO A 165 -15.47 -10.11 -8.91
C PRO A 165 -15.86 -10.51 -7.47
N ALA A 166 -14.97 -10.33 -6.48
CA ALA A 166 -15.30 -10.63 -5.09
C ALA A 166 -16.45 -9.77 -4.54
N VAL A 167 -16.64 -8.57 -5.08
CA VAL A 167 -17.65 -7.62 -4.61
C VAL A 167 -18.77 -7.33 -5.62
N THR A 168 -18.66 -7.79 -6.87
CA THR A 168 -19.72 -7.62 -7.88
C THR A 168 -20.43 -8.94 -8.22
N GLU A 169 -19.77 -10.09 -8.10
CA GLU A 169 -20.35 -11.39 -8.45
C GLU A 169 -21.09 -12.02 -7.26
N THR A 170 -22.41 -12.14 -7.39
CA THR A 170 -23.30 -12.68 -6.33
C THR A 170 -23.82 -14.09 -6.62
N GLY A 171 -23.53 -14.65 -7.79
CA GLY A 171 -24.04 -15.97 -8.22
C GLY A 171 -23.53 -17.16 -7.39
N ARG A 172 -22.39 -17.01 -6.69
CA ARG A 172 -21.81 -18.05 -5.83
C ARG A 172 -21.92 -17.69 -4.36
N ARG A 173 -22.58 -18.54 -3.58
CA ARG A 173 -22.70 -18.41 -2.11
C ARG A 173 -21.32 -18.42 -1.44
N PHE A 174 -21.25 -17.84 -0.24
CA PHE A 174 -20.07 -17.87 0.61
C PHE A 174 -19.69 -19.32 0.94
N GLY A 175 -18.48 -19.73 0.60
CA GLY A 175 -18.01 -21.12 0.71
C GLY A 175 -16.69 -21.29 1.46
N VAL A 176 -16.12 -22.49 1.35
CA VAL A 176 -14.85 -22.84 2.03
C VAL A 176 -13.70 -21.96 1.55
N LEU A 177 -13.61 -21.68 0.24
CA LEU A 177 -12.54 -20.83 -0.29
C LEU A 177 -12.63 -19.39 0.23
N ASP A 178 -13.84 -18.86 0.47
CA ASP A 178 -14.02 -17.56 1.11
C ASP A 178 -13.53 -17.57 2.56
N ALA A 179 -13.78 -18.65 3.30
CA ALA A 179 -13.28 -18.79 4.67
C ALA A 179 -11.74 -18.88 4.70
N VAL A 180 -11.13 -19.59 3.74
CA VAL A 180 -9.67 -19.64 3.58
C VAL A 180 -9.12 -18.26 3.23
N ALA A 181 -9.74 -17.56 2.27
CA ALA A 181 -9.36 -16.20 1.89
C ALA A 181 -9.42 -15.24 3.09
N ALA A 182 -10.49 -15.30 3.88
CA ALA A 182 -10.64 -14.51 5.10
C ALA A 182 -9.54 -14.81 6.12
N ALA A 183 -9.23 -16.09 6.36
CA ALA A 183 -8.18 -16.50 7.29
C ALA A 183 -6.79 -16.04 6.83
N VAL A 184 -6.46 -16.23 5.55
CA VAL A 184 -5.19 -15.77 4.95
C VAL A 184 -5.04 -14.26 5.07
N THR A 185 -6.09 -13.51 4.71
CA THR A 185 -6.08 -12.04 4.76
C THR A 185 -5.97 -11.53 6.19
N ALA A 186 -6.72 -12.09 7.13
CA ALA A 186 -6.66 -11.70 8.54
C ALA A 186 -5.29 -12.02 9.15
N ALA A 187 -4.71 -13.18 8.84
CA ALA A 187 -3.37 -13.55 9.28
C ALA A 187 -2.30 -12.62 8.70
N ALA A 188 -2.42 -12.26 7.41
CA ALA A 188 -1.55 -11.28 6.76
C ALA A 188 -1.58 -9.93 7.49
N ILE A 189 -2.77 -9.36 7.70
CA ILE A 189 -2.94 -8.09 8.44
C ILE A 189 -2.37 -8.20 9.85
N ALA A 190 -2.55 -9.33 10.54
CA ALA A 190 -2.01 -9.56 11.88
C ALA A 190 -0.48 -9.63 11.89
N VAL A 191 0.13 -10.27 10.89
CA VAL A 191 1.59 -10.30 10.68
C VAL A 191 2.12 -8.88 10.50
N GLU A 192 1.50 -8.08 9.64
CA GLU A 192 1.92 -6.69 9.41
C GLU A 192 1.81 -5.85 10.68
N ALA A 193 0.64 -5.87 11.31
CA ALA A 193 0.39 -5.10 12.52
C ALA A 193 1.36 -5.48 13.65
N THR A 194 1.72 -6.76 13.76
CA THR A 194 2.69 -7.24 14.74
C THR A 194 4.10 -6.81 14.37
N ALA A 195 4.50 -6.91 13.10
CA ALA A 195 5.80 -6.50 12.60
C ALA A 195 6.04 -5.00 12.83
N ASP A 196 5.07 -4.16 12.46
CA ASP A 196 5.13 -2.71 12.65
C ASP A 196 5.24 -2.36 14.15
N ARG A 197 4.41 -2.97 15.01
CA ARG A 197 4.48 -2.74 16.46
C ARG A 197 5.83 -3.14 17.05
N GLN A 198 6.39 -4.27 16.62
CA GLN A 198 7.72 -4.71 17.05
C GLN A 198 8.80 -3.71 16.62
N LEU A 199 8.74 -3.23 15.38
CA LEU A 199 9.69 -2.25 14.85
C LEU A 199 9.59 -0.91 15.58
N HIS A 200 8.38 -0.41 15.81
CA HIS A 200 8.17 0.85 16.53
C HIS A 200 8.67 0.79 17.97
N ARG A 201 8.37 -0.29 18.70
CA ARG A 201 8.88 -0.47 20.07
C ARG A 201 10.40 -0.53 20.11
N PHE A 202 11.01 -1.27 19.18
CA PHE A 202 12.46 -1.36 19.08
C PHE A 202 13.10 0.00 18.76
N ALA A 203 12.53 0.73 17.79
CA ALA A 203 13.07 2.02 17.35
C ALA A 203 12.86 3.17 18.36
N ALA A 204 11.87 3.05 19.25
CA ALA A 204 11.60 4.04 20.30
C ALA A 204 12.66 4.03 21.41
N ASP A 205 13.35 2.91 21.62
CA ASP A 205 14.40 2.77 22.63
C ASP A 205 15.73 3.34 22.12
N PRO A 206 16.29 4.39 22.77
CA PRO A 206 17.59 4.97 22.39
C PRO A 206 18.75 3.97 22.40
N ALA A 207 18.70 2.92 23.23
CA ALA A 207 19.73 1.88 23.29
C ALA A 207 19.79 1.02 22.00
N ASN A 208 18.74 1.07 21.18
CA ASN A 208 18.67 0.35 19.91
C ASN A 208 19.12 1.18 18.70
N ARG A 209 19.56 2.42 18.89
CA ARG A 209 20.08 3.26 17.80
C ARG A 209 21.24 2.57 17.09
N GLY A 210 21.13 2.44 15.76
CA GLY A 210 22.14 1.77 14.93
C GLY A 210 22.13 0.23 14.99
N ARG A 211 21.36 -0.38 15.90
CA ARG A 211 21.26 -1.85 16.05
C ARG A 211 20.20 -2.43 15.12
N VAL A 212 20.24 -3.73 14.88
CA VAL A 212 19.26 -4.46 14.05
C VAL A 212 18.23 -5.15 14.95
N ILE A 213 16.95 -5.09 14.56
CA ILE A 213 15.92 -5.87 15.24
C ILE A 213 16.01 -7.33 14.75
N ASP A 214 16.31 -8.26 15.65
CA ASP A 214 16.44 -9.70 15.35
C ASP A 214 15.52 -10.58 16.21
N SER A 215 14.49 -9.98 16.80
CA SER A 215 13.53 -10.64 17.70
C SER A 215 12.12 -10.71 17.08
N GLY A 216 11.24 -11.50 17.69
CA GLY A 216 9.86 -11.64 17.21
C GLY A 216 9.76 -12.15 15.76
N LEU A 217 8.97 -11.47 14.93
CA LEU A 217 8.82 -11.79 13.51
C LEU A 217 10.09 -11.47 12.71
N TRP A 218 10.83 -10.45 13.14
CA TRP A 218 12.08 -10.01 12.52
C TRP A 218 13.22 -11.03 12.66
N ARG A 219 13.08 -12.05 13.51
CA ARG A 219 14.02 -13.19 13.52
C ARG A 219 13.80 -14.17 12.35
N ARG A 220 12.59 -14.19 11.79
CA ARG A 220 12.17 -15.18 10.77
C ARG A 220 12.16 -14.60 9.36
N SER A 221 11.98 -13.30 9.25
CA SER A 221 11.96 -12.54 8.00
C SER A 221 12.60 -11.19 8.25
N ARG A 222 13.41 -10.69 7.32
CA ARG A 222 13.97 -9.34 7.41
C ARG A 222 12.93 -8.26 7.13
N HIS A 223 11.86 -8.60 6.44
CA HIS A 223 10.76 -7.69 6.09
C HIS A 223 9.40 -8.36 6.33
N PRO A 224 9.05 -8.70 7.59
CA PRO A 224 7.82 -9.41 7.90
C PRO A 224 6.56 -8.59 7.60
N ASN A 225 6.65 -7.26 7.65
CA ASN A 225 5.59 -6.36 7.18
C ASN A 225 5.34 -6.48 5.67
N TYR A 226 6.38 -6.60 4.84
CA TYR A 226 6.20 -6.84 3.40
C TYR A 226 5.63 -8.23 3.11
N LEU A 227 5.97 -9.24 3.91
CA LEU A 227 5.34 -10.56 3.82
C LEU A 227 3.84 -10.50 4.06
N GLY A 228 3.41 -9.76 5.10
CA GLY A 228 2.00 -9.57 5.37
C GLY A 228 1.30 -8.78 4.27
N GLU A 229 1.92 -7.70 3.76
CA GLU A 229 1.36 -6.92 2.65
C GLU A 229 1.16 -7.80 1.39
N ILE A 230 2.15 -8.61 1.02
CA ILE A 230 2.00 -9.61 -0.06
C ILE A 230 0.83 -10.56 0.24
N GLY A 231 0.76 -11.09 1.47
CA GLY A 231 -0.28 -12.02 1.89
C GLY A 231 -1.70 -11.44 1.81
N PHE A 232 -1.87 -10.14 2.06
CA PHE A 232 -3.14 -9.44 1.92
C PHE A 232 -3.65 -9.50 0.47
N TRP A 233 -2.79 -9.19 -0.50
CA TRP A 233 -3.16 -9.23 -1.93
C TRP A 233 -3.42 -10.65 -2.44
N TRP A 234 -2.72 -11.66 -1.90
CA TRP A 234 -3.06 -13.06 -2.15
C TRP A 234 -4.44 -13.42 -1.58
N GLY A 235 -4.77 -12.93 -0.39
CA GLY A 235 -6.09 -13.08 0.21
C GLY A 235 -7.21 -12.47 -0.64
N MET A 236 -7.00 -11.25 -1.16
CA MET A 236 -7.94 -10.60 -2.08
C MET A 236 -8.13 -11.42 -3.37
N TRP A 237 -7.04 -11.99 -3.90
CA TRP A 237 -7.13 -12.88 -5.06
C TRP A 237 -7.94 -14.15 -4.79
N LEU A 238 -7.78 -14.77 -3.60
CA LEU A 238 -8.57 -15.94 -3.21
C LEU A 238 -10.06 -15.61 -3.10
N PHE A 239 -10.44 -14.42 -2.62
CA PHE A 239 -11.83 -13.98 -2.62
C PHE A 239 -12.39 -13.83 -4.05
N GLY A 240 -11.61 -13.23 -4.95
CA GLY A 240 -11.98 -13.10 -6.36
C GLY A 240 -12.19 -14.46 -7.02
N LEU A 241 -11.28 -15.40 -6.77
CA LEU A 241 -11.36 -16.77 -7.28
C LEU A 241 -12.56 -17.53 -6.69
N ALA A 242 -12.90 -17.31 -5.42
CA ALA A 242 -14.07 -17.92 -4.79
C ALA A 242 -15.38 -17.43 -5.41
N ALA A 243 -15.45 -16.13 -5.70
CA ALA A 243 -16.61 -15.47 -6.30
C ALA A 243 -16.80 -15.80 -7.78
N ALA A 244 -15.71 -15.85 -8.54
CA ALA A 244 -15.74 -16.15 -9.97
C ALA A 244 -14.44 -16.82 -10.42
N PRO A 245 -14.40 -18.17 -10.49
CA PRO A 245 -13.20 -18.92 -10.87
C PRO A 245 -12.59 -18.52 -12.23
N GLY A 246 -13.39 -17.98 -13.15
CA GLY A 246 -12.91 -17.46 -14.44
C GLY A 246 -11.96 -16.26 -14.33
N TRP A 247 -11.93 -15.57 -13.18
CA TRP A 247 -11.04 -14.44 -12.90
C TRP A 247 -9.66 -14.85 -12.35
N TRP A 248 -9.28 -16.13 -12.47
CA TRP A 248 -7.98 -16.64 -12.00
C TRP A 248 -6.78 -15.81 -12.51
N TRP A 249 -6.88 -15.24 -13.70
CA TRP A 249 -5.83 -14.43 -14.34
C TRP A 249 -5.48 -13.16 -13.55
N THR A 250 -6.36 -12.70 -12.64
CA THR A 250 -6.07 -11.57 -11.73
C THR A 250 -4.96 -11.87 -10.70
N VAL A 251 -4.40 -13.08 -10.71
CA VAL A 251 -3.18 -13.45 -9.96
C VAL A 251 -2.00 -12.52 -10.27
N ILE A 252 -2.03 -11.82 -11.42
CA ILE A 252 -1.07 -10.77 -11.76
C ILE A 252 -0.98 -9.67 -10.68
N GLY A 253 -2.05 -9.41 -9.92
CA GLY A 253 -2.08 -8.47 -8.79
C GLY A 253 -1.11 -8.85 -7.68
N PRO A 254 -1.35 -9.96 -6.95
CA PRO A 254 -0.41 -10.40 -5.91
C PRO A 254 1.00 -10.71 -6.44
N LEU A 255 1.14 -11.18 -7.69
CA LEU A 255 2.48 -11.34 -8.30
C LEU A 255 3.19 -10.01 -8.52
N GLY A 256 2.46 -8.97 -8.94
CA GLY A 256 2.98 -7.60 -9.04
C GLY A 256 3.46 -7.07 -7.69
N MET A 257 2.74 -7.37 -6.61
CA MET A 257 3.15 -7.02 -5.24
C MET A 257 4.41 -7.76 -4.82
N VAL A 258 4.51 -9.07 -5.10
CA VAL A 258 5.76 -9.83 -4.88
C VAL A 258 6.93 -9.17 -5.61
N LEU A 259 6.76 -8.81 -6.88
CA LEU A 259 7.81 -8.17 -7.67
C LEU A 259 8.20 -6.80 -7.09
N LEU A 260 7.23 -5.94 -6.79
CA LEU A 260 7.45 -4.62 -6.19
C LEU A 260 8.27 -4.72 -4.90
N PHE A 261 7.90 -5.65 -4.00
CA PHE A 261 8.62 -5.80 -2.75
C PHE A 261 9.98 -6.45 -2.91
N THR A 262 10.08 -7.56 -3.65
CA THR A 262 11.33 -8.34 -3.75
C THR A 262 12.40 -7.70 -4.63
N VAL A 263 12.00 -6.98 -5.69
CA VAL A 263 12.94 -6.40 -6.66
C VAL A 263 13.24 -4.93 -6.39
N VAL A 264 12.26 -4.18 -5.88
CA VAL A 264 12.43 -2.74 -5.63
C VAL A 264 12.64 -2.47 -4.13
N SER A 265 11.64 -2.76 -3.31
CA SER A 265 11.61 -2.27 -1.92
C SER A 265 12.65 -2.94 -1.01
N VAL A 266 12.75 -4.26 -1.04
CA VAL A 266 13.71 -5.03 -0.21
C VAL A 266 15.15 -4.64 -0.53
N PRO A 267 15.62 -4.64 -1.79
CA PRO A 267 17.00 -4.26 -2.08
C PRO A 267 17.34 -2.83 -1.66
N MET A 268 16.42 -1.88 -1.84
CA MET A 268 16.61 -0.50 -1.38
C MET A 268 16.79 -0.44 0.15
N MET A 269 15.93 -1.14 0.89
CA MET A 269 15.98 -1.15 2.36
C MET A 269 17.22 -1.88 2.90
N ASP A 270 17.58 -3.02 2.31
CA ASP A 270 18.75 -3.81 2.69
C ASP A 270 20.03 -3.00 2.45
N ARG A 271 20.18 -2.34 1.29
CA ARG A 271 21.34 -1.48 0.97
C ARG A 271 21.47 -0.34 1.98
N ARG A 272 20.38 0.35 2.30
CA ARG A 272 20.41 1.41 3.30
C ARG A 272 20.77 0.89 4.69
N SER A 273 20.28 -0.29 5.05
CA SER A 273 20.58 -0.90 6.35
C SER A 273 22.04 -1.31 6.46
N LEU A 274 22.63 -1.88 5.40
CA LEU A 274 24.07 -2.18 5.31
C LEU A 274 24.94 -0.94 5.51
N GLN A 275 24.52 0.22 5.00
CA GLN A 275 25.26 1.48 5.17
C GLN A 275 25.20 2.05 6.58
N ARG A 276 24.18 1.69 7.36
CA ARG A 276 23.86 2.34 8.65
C ARG A 276 24.09 1.46 9.87
N ARG A 277 24.20 0.15 9.68
CA ARG A 277 24.17 -0.85 10.77
C ARG A 277 25.28 -1.87 10.53
N PRO A 278 26.38 -1.84 11.31
CA PRO A 278 27.51 -2.76 11.15
C PRO A 278 27.10 -4.24 11.17
N ASP A 279 26.17 -4.61 12.05
CA ASP A 279 25.75 -6.00 12.26
C ASP A 279 24.77 -6.53 11.20
N TYR A 280 24.31 -5.68 10.26
CA TYR A 280 23.25 -6.05 9.33
C TYR A 280 23.70 -7.12 8.32
N ALA A 281 24.97 -7.11 7.92
CA ALA A 281 25.51 -8.13 7.03
C ALA A 281 25.50 -9.54 7.66
N GLU A 282 25.72 -9.65 8.97
CA GLU A 282 25.59 -10.91 9.68
C GLU A 282 24.13 -11.34 9.83
N TYR A 283 23.25 -10.40 10.17
CA TYR A 283 21.81 -10.64 10.22
C TYR A 283 21.25 -11.16 8.88
N MET A 284 21.69 -10.59 7.75
CA MET A 284 21.31 -11.03 6.40
C MET A 284 21.72 -12.47 6.08
N ARG A 285 22.82 -12.96 6.66
CA ARG A 285 23.28 -14.35 6.48
C ARG A 285 22.41 -15.35 7.25
N ARG A 286 21.76 -14.93 8.32
CA ARG A 286 20.97 -15.78 9.21
C ARG A 286 19.46 -15.73 8.92
N VAL A 287 18.95 -14.57 8.50
CA VAL A 287 17.51 -14.32 8.36
C VAL A 287 17.15 -14.06 6.89
N PRO A 288 16.21 -14.80 6.28
CA PRO A 288 15.81 -14.60 4.90
C PRO A 288 15.04 -13.28 4.70
N ALA A 289 15.04 -12.76 3.47
CA ALA A 289 14.47 -11.44 3.17
C ALA A 289 12.95 -11.35 3.46
N ILE A 290 12.14 -12.18 2.81
CA ILE A 290 10.67 -12.19 2.95
C ILE A 290 10.19 -13.54 3.45
N PHE A 291 10.35 -14.58 2.63
CA PHE A 291 9.82 -15.90 2.92
C PHE A 291 10.72 -16.68 3.90
N PRO A 292 10.19 -17.16 5.03
CA PRO A 292 10.95 -17.94 6.01
C PRO A 292 11.19 -19.37 5.49
N LEU A 293 12.00 -19.52 4.43
CA LEU A 293 12.31 -20.82 3.81
C LEU A 293 13.27 -21.67 4.65
N ARG A 294 13.90 -21.08 5.67
CA ARG A 294 14.80 -21.76 6.61
C ARG A 294 14.35 -21.51 8.04
N LEU A 295 13.52 -22.40 8.58
CA LEU A 295 13.44 -22.59 10.03
C LEU A 295 14.72 -23.30 10.47
N ARG A 296 15.81 -22.56 10.67
CA ARG A 296 16.94 -23.13 11.43
C ARG A 296 16.40 -23.40 12.84
N ARG A 297 16.41 -24.68 13.24
CA ARG A 297 16.11 -25.09 14.62
C ARG A 297 17.03 -24.27 15.54
N LEU A 298 16.40 -23.65 16.54
CA LEU A 298 17.06 -22.95 17.64
C LEU A 298 17.99 -23.90 18.38
#